data_AF-A0A969GQI0-F1
#
_entry.id   AF-A0A969GQI0-F1
#
_cell.length_a   1.000
_cell.length_b   1.000
_cell.length_c   1.000
_cell.angle_alpha   90.00
_cell.angle_beta   90.00
_cell.angle_gamma   90.00
#
_symmetry.space_group_name_H-M   'P 1'
#
loop_
_entity.id
_entity.type
_entity.pdbx_description
1 polymer ?
#
loop_
_entity_poly.entity_id
_entity_poly.type
_entity_poly.pdbx_seq_one_letter_code
_entity_poly.pdbx_strand_id
1 'polypeptide(L)' 'MQTLRSRKTRVKQNRSSVTIQDVAVAAGVSVSTVSRVLNDKDDVAPGTLARVRTVIDNL' A
#
# COMPACT_ATOMS: atom_id res chain seq x y z
N MET A 1 15.81 5.46 36.44
CA MET A 1 15.40 4.41 35.49
C MET A 1 14.08 4.83 34.83
N GLN A 2 14.15 5.67 33.78
CA GLN A 2 12.97 6.30 33.19
C GLN A 2 12.38 5.39 32.11
N THR A 3 11.19 4.89 32.40
CA THR A 3 10.29 4.18 31.50
C THR A 3 9.64 5.15 30.50
N LEU A 4 9.01 4.60 29.46
CA LEU A 4 8.27 5.24 28.34
C LEU A 4 9.07 5.55 27.05
N ARG A 5 9.25 4.52 26.20
CA ARG A 5 9.14 4.73 24.75
C ARG A 5 7.68 4.50 24.34
N SER A 6 6.97 5.61 24.24
CA SER A 6 5.64 5.72 23.66
C SER A 6 5.61 5.08 22.27
N ARG A 7 5.08 3.85 22.16
CA ARG A 7 4.59 3.32 20.88
C ARG A 7 3.29 4.04 20.54
N LYS A 8 3.41 5.32 20.18
CA LYS A 8 2.33 6.18 19.71
C LYS A 8 1.91 5.69 18.32
N THR A 9 0.87 4.86 18.27
CA THR A 9 -0.29 4.92 17.35
C THR A 9 -0.98 3.56 17.33
N ARG A 10 -1.88 3.33 18.28
CA ARG A 10 -2.97 2.36 18.11
C ARG A 10 -4.25 3.15 17.85
N VAL A 11 -4.36 3.75 16.65
CA VAL A 11 -5.62 4.36 16.21
C VAL A 11 -6.51 3.23 15.69
N LYS A 12 -7.55 2.96 16.47
CA LYS A 12 -8.56 1.95 16.23
C LYS A 12 -9.57 2.51 15.21
N GLN A 13 -9.58 1.90 14.02
CA GLN A 13 -10.74 1.69 13.12
C GLN A 13 -11.30 2.90 12.34
N ASN A 14 -11.07 2.89 11.03
CA ASN A 14 -12.10 3.23 10.05
C ASN A 14 -12.32 1.98 9.18
N ARG A 15 -13.54 1.43 9.11
CA ARG A 15 -13.86 0.23 8.32
C ARG A 15 -14.06 0.56 6.83
N SER A 16 -13.17 1.32 6.19
CA SER A 16 -13.39 1.72 4.78
C SER A 16 -12.25 2.52 4.15
N SER A 17 -10.99 2.30 4.52
CA SER A 17 -9.88 2.86 3.74
C SER A 17 -8.95 1.75 3.29
N VAL A 18 -9.01 1.43 2.00
CA VAL A 18 -8.05 0.56 1.33
C VAL A 18 -6.66 1.16 1.53
N THR A 19 -5.74 0.39 2.12
CA THR A 19 -4.36 0.84 2.31
C THR A 19 -3.49 0.39 1.13
N ILE A 20 -2.36 1.07 0.95
CA ILE A 20 -1.37 0.66 -0.05
C ILE A 20 -0.80 -0.76 0.21
N GLN A 21 -0.83 -1.22 1.47
CA GLN A 21 -0.48 -2.59 1.82
C GLN A 21 -1.51 -3.60 1.30
N ASP A 22 -2.80 -3.27 1.40
CA ASP A 22 -3.86 -4.14 0.88
C ASP A 22 -3.75 -4.28 -0.64
N VAL A 23 -3.51 -3.17 -1.35
CA VAL A 23 -3.25 -3.17 -2.80
C VAL A 23 -2.02 -4.02 -3.14
N ALA A 24 -0.93 -3.88 -2.38
CA ALA A 24 0.30 -4.63 -2.62
C ALA A 24 0.08 -6.15 -2.48
N VAL A 25 -0.62 -6.57 -1.42
CA VAL A 25 -0.96 -7.96 -1.16
C VAL A 25 -1.87 -8.51 -2.26
N ALA A 26 -2.95 -7.80 -2.61
CA ALA A 26 -3.89 -8.23 -3.63
C ALA A 26 -3.28 -8.27 -5.04
N ALA A 27 -2.40 -7.33 -5.37
CA ALA A 27 -1.67 -7.32 -6.64
C ALA A 27 -0.46 -8.28 -6.67
N GLY A 28 -0.06 -8.86 -5.53
CA GLY A 28 1.09 -9.75 -5.43
C GLY A 28 2.43 -9.06 -5.71
N VAL A 29 2.56 -7.80 -5.31
CA VAL A 29 3.77 -6.98 -5.52
C VAL A 29 4.23 -6.34 -4.22
N SER A 30 5.40 -5.72 -4.24
CA SER A 30 5.90 -4.96 -3.09
C SER A 30 5.22 -3.60 -2.96
N VAL A 31 5.15 -3.06 -1.73
CA VAL A 31 4.61 -1.70 -1.47
C VAL A 31 5.39 -0.64 -2.25
N SER A 32 6.71 -0.82 -2.41
CA SER A 32 7.55 0.07 -3.22
C SER A 32 7.18 0.02 -4.70
N THR A 33 6.75 -1.14 -5.22
CA THR A 33 6.20 -1.26 -6.58
C THR A 33 4.89 -0.47 -6.70
N VAL A 34 3.95 -0.63 -5.76
CA VAL A 34 2.69 0.14 -5.76
C VAL A 34 2.97 1.63 -5.64
N SER A 35 3.93 2.03 -4.81
CA SER A 35 4.35 3.43 -4.70
C SER A 35 4.89 3.96 -6.02
N ARG A 36 5.70 3.19 -6.77
CA ARG A 36 6.17 3.60 -8.11
C ARG A 36 5.02 3.75 -9.10
N VAL A 37 4.04 2.84 -9.08
CA VAL A 37 2.84 2.90 -9.93
C VAL A 37 2.01 4.13 -9.63
N LEU A 38 1.78 4.44 -8.35
CA LEU A 38 1.00 5.62 -7.94
C LEU A 38 1.71 6.95 -8.20
N ASN A 39 3.05 6.93 -8.29
CA ASN A 39 3.85 8.11 -8.63
C ASN A 39 4.25 8.15 -10.12
N ASP A 40 3.58 7.37 -10.98
CA ASP A 40 3.82 7.27 -12.43
C ASP A 40 5.31 7.17 -12.81
N LYS A 41 6.08 6.35 -12.08
CA LYS A 41 7.46 6.04 -12.47
C LYS A 41 7.47 4.99 -13.58
N ASP A 42 8.10 5.31 -14.71
CA ASP A 42 8.28 4.45 -15.90
C ASP A 42 9.09 3.15 -15.63
N ASP A 43 9.60 2.94 -14.41
CA ASP A 43 10.35 1.75 -14.01
C ASP A 43 9.47 0.49 -13.78
N VAL A 44 8.16 0.54 -14.06
CA VAL A 44 7.24 -0.58 -13.80
C VAL A 44 6.77 -1.18 -15.11
N ALA A 45 6.97 -2.50 -15.26
CA ALA A 45 6.51 -3.24 -16.43
C ALA A 45 5.00 -3.01 -16.68
N PRO A 46 4.57 -2.80 -17.95
CA PRO A 46 3.17 -2.49 -18.27
C PRO A 46 2.16 -3.51 -17.73
N GLY A 47 2.52 -4.79 -17.72
CA GLY A 47 1.67 -5.85 -17.15
C GLY A 47 1.45 -5.71 -15.64
N THR A 48 2.49 -5.32 -14.90
CA THR A 48 2.41 -5.07 -13.45
C THR A 48 1.57 -3.83 -13.16
N LEU A 49 1.75 -2.77 -13.95
CA LEU A 49 0.96 -1.55 -13.83
C LEU A 49 -0.52 -1.81 -14.11
N ALA A 50 -0.86 -2.56 -15.16
CA ALA A 50 -2.23 -2.95 -15.44
C ALA A 50 -2.85 -3.80 -14.31
N ARG A 51 -2.10 -4.75 -13.77
CA ARG A 51 -2.55 -5.57 -12.63
C ARG A 51 -2.83 -4.73 -11.38
N VAL A 52 -1.91 -3.83 -11.02
CA VAL A 52 -2.07 -2.95 -9.86
C VAL A 52 -3.27 -2.02 -10.05
N ARG A 53 -3.43 -1.41 -11.24
CA ARG A 53 -4.61 -0.58 -11.54
C ARG A 53 -5.92 -1.36 -11.45
N THR A 54 -5.95 -2.59 -11.97
CA THR A 54 -7.11 -3.49 -11.85
C THR A 54 -7.44 -3.78 -10.39
N VAL A 55 -6.43 -4.07 -9.56
CA VAL A 55 -6.63 -4.34 -8.13
C VAL A 55 -7.17 -3.11 -7.40
N ILE A 56 -6.66 -1.91 -7.70
CA ILE A 56 -7.13 -0.66 -7.10
C ILE A 56 -8.61 -0.40 -7.43
N ASP A 57 -9.03 -0.70 -8.66
CA ASP A 57 -10.43 -0.52 -9.09
C ASP A 57 -11.40 -1.51 -8.42
N ASN A 58 -10.90 -2.68 -7.99
CA ASN A 58 -11.69 -3.75 -7.38
C ASN A 58 -11.76 -3.70 -5.84
N LEU A 59 -11.14 -2.70 -5.19
CA LEU A 59 -11.06 -2.55 -3.73
C LEU A 59 -11.79 -1.30 -3.26
#